data_AF-R6HAX7-F1
#
_entry.id   AF-R6HAX7-F1
#
_cell.length_a   1.000
_cell.length_b   1.000
_cell.length_c   1.000
_cell.angle_alpha   90.00
_cell.angle_beta   90.00
_cell.angle_gamma   90.00
#
_symmetry.space_group_name_H-M   'P 1'
#
loop_
_entity.id
_entity.type
_entity.pdbx_description
1 polymer ?
#
loop_
_entity_poly.entity_id
_entity_poly.type
_entity_poly.pdbx_seq_one_letter_code
_entity_poly.pdbx_strand_id
1 'polypeptide(L)'
;MKKQPEKKPAKSGHELLEKMGQLIEEQPEASAPPAQEPPGEKPTSPNRNRALMTYIAFLFGVAFVLVLLSFLIQQKDSRQTISELNQNANSALSRAEQLQDNNRELLEANQALQDQVVQLQADLDETSKNYSQLEETHTSLQESHAALQAQCTKQEQQVQAYELLLSAQRALDQENTEEFLTAMKDLKPLAENLDAEGKTLYQELLPLAVEPQENTRETNP
;
A
#
# COMPACT_ATOMS: atom_id res chain seq x y z
N MET A 1 -18.69 19.85 19.31
CA MET A 1 -19.93 20.43 18.74
C MET A 1 -19.87 20.38 17.21
N LYS A 2 -20.59 19.46 16.56
CA LYS A 2 -20.77 19.47 15.10
C LYS A 2 -22.09 20.18 14.79
N LYS A 3 -22.01 21.34 14.12
CA LYS A 3 -23.16 22.11 13.63
C LYS A 3 -23.80 21.33 12.47
N GLN A 4 -25.02 20.84 12.65
CA GLN A 4 -25.91 20.49 11.54
C GLN A 4 -26.63 21.79 11.11
N PRO A 5 -26.74 22.11 9.81
CA PRO A 5 -27.74 23.06 9.36
C PRO A 5 -29.09 22.35 9.19
N GLU A 6 -30.09 22.96 9.84
CA GLU A 6 -31.49 22.57 9.90
C GLU A 6 -32.14 22.46 8.51
N LYS A 7 -32.92 21.39 8.32
CA LYS A 7 -33.87 21.27 7.21
C LYS A 7 -35.08 22.16 7.49
N LYS A 8 -35.24 23.26 6.74
CA LYS A 8 -36.52 23.98 6.65
C LYS A 8 -37.48 23.27 5.68
N PRO A 9 -38.80 23.32 5.94
CA PRO A 9 -39.78 22.42 5.34
C PRO A 9 -40.24 22.92 3.97
N ALA A 10 -40.01 22.13 2.93
CA ALA A 10 -40.67 22.34 1.64
C ALA A 10 -42.11 21.81 1.74
N LYS A 11 -43.02 22.68 2.20
CA LYS A 11 -44.43 22.61 1.77
C LYS A 11 -44.45 22.76 0.25
N SER A 12 -44.90 21.75 -0.48
CA SER A 12 -45.65 21.87 -1.75
C SER A 12 -45.58 20.52 -2.48
N GLY A 13 -46.33 19.55 -1.96
CA GLY A 13 -46.63 18.31 -2.67
C GLY A 13 -48.12 18.01 -2.54
N HIS A 14 -48.64 18.15 -1.32
CA HIS A 14 -50.05 17.98 -1.02
C HIS A 14 -50.94 19.13 -1.55
N GLU A 15 -50.44 20.38 -1.56
CA GLU A 15 -51.17 21.53 -2.14
C GLU A 15 -51.27 21.47 -3.67
N LEU A 16 -50.33 20.80 -4.35
CA LEU A 16 -50.38 20.62 -5.81
C LEU A 16 -51.39 19.54 -6.19
N LEU A 17 -51.53 18.50 -5.37
CA LEU A 17 -52.56 17.46 -5.54
C LEU A 17 -53.96 17.99 -5.23
N GLU A 18 -54.09 18.89 -4.25
CA GLU A 18 -55.37 19.56 -3.93
C GLU A 18 -55.78 20.55 -5.05
N LYS A 19 -54.82 21.30 -5.62
CA LYS A 19 -55.08 22.17 -6.79
C LYS A 19 -55.41 21.42 -8.08
N MET A 20 -54.89 20.20 -8.26
CA MET A 20 -55.16 19.38 -9.44
C MET A 20 -56.46 18.56 -9.31
N GLY A 21 -56.91 18.30 -8.07
CA GLY A 21 -58.24 17.75 -7.79
C GLY A 21 -59.37 18.77 -7.97
N GLN A 22 -59.11 20.05 -7.70
CA GLN A 22 -60.09 21.14 -7.84
C GLN A 22 -60.22 21.70 -9.28
N LEU A 23 -59.45 21.24 -10.27
CA LEU A 23 -59.60 21.69 -11.67
C LEU A 23 -60.52 20.77 -12.50
N ILE A 24 -60.99 19.65 -11.95
CA ILE A 24 -61.95 18.75 -12.62
C ILE A 24 -63.39 19.02 -12.13
N GLU A 25 -63.56 19.80 -11.06
CA GLU A 25 -64.83 19.91 -10.34
C GLU A 25 -65.26 21.38 -10.16
N GLU A 26 -65.60 22.05 -11.27
CA GLU A 26 -66.44 23.27 -11.38
C GLU A 26 -66.20 23.82 -12.80
N GLN A 27 -67.14 23.88 -13.75
CA GLN A 27 -68.44 24.55 -13.77
C GLN A 27 -68.85 24.64 -15.28
N PRO A 28 -70.09 24.92 -15.72
CA PRO A 28 -71.42 24.62 -15.20
C PRO A 28 -72.19 23.67 -16.15
N GLU A 29 -73.01 22.76 -15.61
CA GLU A 29 -74.20 22.30 -16.36
C GLU A 29 -75.22 23.45 -16.38
N ALA A 30 -75.16 24.27 -17.41
CA ALA A 30 -76.23 25.20 -17.75
C ALA A 30 -76.40 25.19 -19.27
N SER A 31 -77.47 24.50 -19.70
CA SER A 31 -78.39 24.87 -20.79
C SER A 31 -79.01 23.62 -21.42
N ALA A 32 -79.82 22.89 -20.66
CA ALA A 32 -81.00 22.27 -21.25
C ALA A 32 -82.10 23.36 -21.28
N PRO A 33 -82.59 23.79 -22.46
CA PRO A 33 -83.66 24.78 -22.52
C PRO A 33 -84.97 24.23 -21.93
N PRO A 34 -85.75 25.05 -21.20
CA PRO A 34 -87.08 24.67 -20.76
C PRO A 34 -88.12 24.77 -21.89
N ALA A 35 -89.00 23.77 -21.92
CA ALA A 35 -90.44 23.83 -22.19
C ALA A 35 -91.00 24.47 -23.49
N GLN A 36 -91.88 23.65 -24.12
CA GLN A 36 -93.15 24.03 -24.81
C GLN A 36 -93.03 24.81 -26.13
N GLU A 37 -93.79 24.58 -27.21
CA GLU A 37 -94.73 23.58 -27.73
C GLU A 37 -95.11 24.09 -29.18
N PRO A 38 -96.03 23.47 -29.96
CA PRO A 38 -95.82 23.09 -31.38
C PRO A 38 -96.48 24.07 -32.40
N PRO A 39 -96.51 23.81 -33.74
CA PRO A 39 -97.53 22.90 -34.29
C PRO A 39 -97.14 22.17 -35.60
N GLY A 40 -97.55 20.90 -35.72
CA GLY A 40 -97.54 20.16 -37.00
C GLY A 40 -96.14 19.78 -37.49
N GLU A 41 -95.90 18.72 -38.26
CA GLU A 41 -96.73 17.94 -39.14
C GLU A 41 -96.05 16.55 -39.29
N LYS A 42 -96.81 15.47 -39.47
CA LYS A 42 -96.29 14.30 -40.21
C LYS A 42 -96.29 14.72 -41.70
N PRO A 43 -95.36 14.30 -42.60
CA PRO A 43 -94.87 12.92 -42.73
C PRO A 43 -93.39 12.77 -43.16
N THR A 44 -92.96 11.52 -43.24
CA THR A 44 -91.69 10.97 -43.77
C THR A 44 -91.13 11.64 -45.04
N SER A 45 -89.84 12.01 -45.07
CA SER A 45 -89.10 12.25 -46.34
C SER A 45 -87.88 11.30 -46.47
N PRO A 46 -87.86 10.38 -47.45
CA PRO A 46 -86.83 9.32 -47.57
C PRO A 46 -85.41 9.79 -47.95
N ASN A 47 -85.25 11.04 -48.39
CA ASN A 47 -84.03 11.47 -49.09
C ASN A 47 -82.90 11.95 -48.15
N ARG A 48 -83.24 12.44 -46.95
CA ARG A 48 -82.24 12.79 -45.91
C ARG A 48 -81.53 11.55 -45.39
N ASN A 49 -82.26 10.43 -45.25
CA ASN A 49 -81.70 9.18 -44.76
C ASN A 49 -80.65 8.61 -45.73
N ARG A 50 -80.80 8.85 -47.05
CA ARG A 50 -79.82 8.42 -48.06
C ARG A 50 -78.54 9.26 -48.02
N ALA A 51 -78.67 10.58 -47.88
CA ALA A 51 -77.51 11.47 -47.70
C ALA A 51 -76.78 11.19 -46.38
N LEU A 52 -77.52 10.93 -45.30
CA LEU A 52 -76.98 10.52 -44.01
C LEU A 52 -76.30 9.15 -44.09
N MET A 53 -76.90 8.17 -44.78
CA MET A 53 -76.27 6.86 -45.04
C MET A 53 -74.95 6.99 -45.79
N THR A 54 -74.87 7.86 -46.81
CA THR A 54 -73.61 8.09 -47.55
C THR A 54 -72.55 8.76 -46.67
N TYR A 55 -72.91 9.70 -45.80
CA TYR A 55 -71.99 10.33 -44.87
C TYR A 55 -71.50 9.36 -43.78
N ILE A 56 -72.40 8.51 -43.25
CA ILE A 56 -72.05 7.42 -42.32
C ILE A 56 -71.10 6.41 -43.00
N ALA A 57 -71.34 6.06 -44.27
CA ALA A 57 -70.46 5.17 -45.03
C ALA A 57 -69.08 5.79 -45.28
N PHE A 58 -69.00 7.10 -45.57
CA PHE A 58 -67.74 7.82 -45.69
C PHE A 58 -67.00 7.90 -44.35
N LEU A 59 -67.69 8.20 -43.25
CA LEU A 59 -67.12 8.18 -41.91
C LEU A 59 -66.59 6.80 -41.54
N PHE A 60 -67.32 5.73 -41.89
CA PHE A 60 -66.88 4.36 -41.66
C PHE A 60 -65.66 4.01 -42.51
N GLY A 61 -65.62 4.44 -43.78
CA GLY A 61 -64.45 4.27 -44.65
C GLY A 61 -63.21 5.01 -44.13
N VAL A 62 -63.35 6.26 -43.70
CA VAL A 62 -62.25 7.04 -43.10
C VAL A 62 -61.78 6.41 -41.79
N ALA A 63 -62.70 5.97 -40.94
CA ALA A 63 -62.35 5.25 -39.72
C ALA A 63 -61.56 3.96 -40.04
N PHE A 64 -61.98 3.19 -41.04
CA PHE A 64 -61.28 1.97 -41.45
C PHE A 64 -59.87 2.27 -41.98
N VAL A 65 -59.70 3.34 -42.75
CA VAL A 65 -58.39 3.79 -43.25
C VAL A 65 -57.49 4.25 -42.10
N LEU A 66 -58.03 4.98 -41.11
CA LEU A 66 -57.29 5.40 -39.92
C LEU A 66 -56.88 4.20 -39.05
N VAL A 67 -57.75 3.19 -38.92
CA VAL A 67 -57.43 1.93 -38.24
C VAL A 67 -56.32 1.18 -38.97
N LEU A 68 -56.37 1.09 -40.30
CA LEU A 68 -55.32 0.47 -41.11
C LEU A 68 -53.99 1.24 -41.01
N LEU A 69 -54.03 2.58 -41.00
CA LEU A 69 -52.84 3.41 -40.85
C LEU A 69 -52.21 3.25 -39.45
N SER A 70 -53.04 3.24 -38.40
CA SER A 70 -52.58 2.90 -37.04
C SER A 70 -51.97 1.50 -36.98
N PHE A 71 -52.58 0.51 -37.63
CA PHE A 71 -52.07 -0.85 -37.66
C PHE A 71 -50.73 -0.96 -38.39
N LEU A 72 -50.55 -0.25 -39.52
CA LEU A 72 -49.29 -0.23 -40.26
C LEU A 72 -48.16 0.46 -39.48
N ILE A 73 -48.45 1.55 -38.77
CA ILE A 73 -47.49 2.20 -37.88
C ILE A 73 -47.07 1.24 -36.76
N GLN A 74 -48.05 0.56 -36.15
CA GLN A 74 -47.83 -0.39 -35.06
C GLN A 74 -47.05 -1.64 -35.49
N GLN A 75 -47.19 -2.10 -36.74
CA GLN A 75 -46.40 -3.19 -37.31
C GLN A 75 -44.94 -2.78 -37.58
N LYS A 76 -44.71 -1.54 -38.03
CA LYS A 76 -43.37 -1.01 -38.25
C LYS A 76 -42.63 -0.82 -36.92
N ASP A 77 -43.32 -0.31 -35.91
CA ASP A 77 -42.79 -0.11 -34.55
C ASP A 77 -42.53 -1.45 -33.84
N SER A 78 -43.35 -2.48 -34.08
CA SER A 78 -43.11 -3.83 -33.53
C SER A 78 -41.85 -4.48 -34.11
N ARG A 79 -41.54 -4.28 -35.40
CA ARG A 79 -40.31 -4.80 -36.02
C ARG A 79 -39.06 -4.04 -35.56
N GLN A 80 -39.15 -2.72 -35.41
CA GLN A 80 -38.04 -1.92 -34.88
C GLN A 80 -37.81 -2.21 -33.39
N THR A 81 -38.86 -2.30 -32.58
CA THR A 81 -38.75 -2.66 -31.15
C THR A 81 -38.22 -4.09 -30.95
N ILE A 82 -38.64 -5.07 -31.75
CA ILE A 82 -38.08 -6.45 -31.68
C ILE A 82 -36.63 -6.50 -32.15
N SER A 83 -36.25 -5.71 -33.17
CA SER A 83 -34.86 -5.62 -33.64
C SER A 83 -33.96 -4.92 -32.62
N GLU A 84 -34.45 -3.85 -31.99
CA GLU A 84 -33.74 -3.12 -30.93
C GLU A 84 -33.65 -3.96 -29.65
N LEU A 85 -34.70 -4.69 -29.27
CA LEU A 85 -34.67 -5.63 -28.15
C LEU A 85 -33.72 -6.80 -28.41
N ASN A 86 -33.70 -7.38 -29.61
CA ASN A 86 -32.72 -8.42 -29.95
C ASN A 86 -31.30 -7.88 -30.03
N GLN A 87 -31.11 -6.67 -30.56
CA GLN A 87 -29.79 -6.02 -30.58
C GLN A 87 -29.32 -5.64 -29.17
N ASN A 88 -30.23 -5.20 -28.29
CA ASN A 88 -29.97 -4.95 -26.89
C ASN A 88 -29.75 -6.25 -26.10
N ALA A 89 -30.47 -7.32 -26.39
CA ALA A 89 -30.28 -8.62 -25.77
C ALA A 89 -28.95 -9.26 -26.20
N ASN A 90 -28.62 -9.22 -27.49
CA ASN A 90 -27.35 -9.71 -28.01
C ASN A 90 -26.17 -8.87 -27.51
N SER A 91 -26.33 -7.54 -27.39
CA SER A 91 -25.29 -6.68 -26.81
C SER A 91 -25.19 -6.80 -25.28
N ALA A 92 -26.28 -7.08 -24.57
CA ALA A 92 -26.25 -7.41 -23.14
C ALA A 92 -25.59 -8.77 -22.90
N LEU A 93 -25.88 -9.78 -23.72
CA LEU A 93 -25.22 -11.08 -23.67
C LEU A 93 -23.73 -10.95 -23.97
N SER A 94 -23.37 -10.24 -25.05
CA SER A 94 -21.97 -9.98 -25.39
C SER A 94 -21.23 -9.20 -24.29
N ARG A 95 -21.88 -8.23 -23.64
CA ARG A 95 -21.31 -7.54 -22.47
C ARG A 95 -21.17 -8.47 -21.26
N ALA A 96 -22.11 -9.37 -21.03
CA ALA A 96 -22.03 -10.34 -19.95
C ALA A 96 -20.90 -11.37 -20.18
N GLU A 97 -20.75 -11.86 -21.42
CA GLU A 97 -19.62 -12.70 -21.83
C GLU A 97 -18.29 -11.97 -21.66
N GLN A 98 -18.20 -10.73 -22.15
CA GLN A 98 -17.01 -9.90 -21.97
C GLN A 98 -16.70 -9.69 -20.48
N LEU A 99 -17.71 -9.42 -19.64
CA LEU A 99 -17.52 -9.24 -18.21
C LEU A 99 -17.07 -10.54 -17.52
N GLN A 100 -17.57 -11.70 -17.97
CA GLN A 100 -17.16 -13.00 -17.48
C GLN A 100 -15.70 -13.29 -17.86
N ASP A 101 -15.30 -13.01 -19.10
CA ASP A 101 -13.92 -13.15 -19.54
C ASP A 101 -12.97 -12.24 -18.75
N ASN A 102 -13.34 -10.97 -18.56
CA ASN A 102 -12.58 -10.04 -17.72
C ASN A 102 -12.49 -10.54 -16.26
N ASN A 103 -13.56 -11.08 -15.69
CA ASN A 103 -13.52 -11.63 -14.33
C ASN A 103 -12.59 -12.84 -14.24
N ARG A 104 -12.56 -13.71 -15.27
CA ARG A 104 -11.62 -14.83 -15.32
C ARG A 104 -10.18 -14.35 -15.41
N GLU A 105 -9.89 -13.41 -16.31
CA GLU A 105 -8.54 -12.82 -16.43
C GLU A 105 -8.11 -12.13 -15.13
N LEU A 106 -9.02 -11.40 -14.48
CA LEU A 106 -8.77 -10.79 -13.17
C LEU A 106 -8.47 -11.82 -12.09
N LEU A 107 -9.19 -12.95 -12.06
CA LEU A 107 -8.93 -14.05 -11.12
C LEU A 107 -7.56 -14.69 -11.36
N GLU A 108 -7.22 -14.97 -12.61
CA GLU A 108 -5.91 -15.52 -12.98
C GLU A 108 -4.77 -14.56 -12.60
N ALA A 109 -4.93 -13.26 -12.89
CA ALA A 109 -3.96 -12.25 -12.49
C ALA A 109 -3.85 -12.11 -10.96
N ASN A 110 -4.97 -12.20 -10.24
CA ASN A 110 -4.98 -12.16 -8.78
C ASN A 110 -4.24 -13.36 -8.18
N GLN A 111 -4.47 -14.55 -8.74
CA GLN A 111 -3.78 -15.77 -8.32
C GLN A 111 -2.28 -15.69 -8.61
N ALA A 112 -1.89 -15.24 -9.79
CA ALA A 112 -0.47 -15.04 -10.13
C ALA A 112 0.21 -14.01 -9.21
N LEU A 113 -0.47 -12.92 -8.87
CA LEU A 113 0.03 -11.94 -7.90
C LEU A 113 0.14 -12.54 -6.50
N GLN A 114 -0.82 -13.36 -6.08
CA GLN A 114 -0.78 -14.02 -4.78
C GLN A 114 0.38 -15.02 -4.69
N ASP A 115 0.63 -15.78 -5.74
CA ASP A 115 1.78 -16.69 -5.84
C ASP A 115 3.10 -15.90 -5.79
N GLN A 116 3.19 -14.77 -6.49
CA GLN A 116 4.35 -13.89 -6.43
C GLN A 116 4.57 -13.32 -5.04
N VAL A 117 3.51 -12.93 -4.32
CA VAL A 117 3.62 -12.46 -2.92
C VAL A 117 4.15 -13.57 -2.02
N VAL A 118 3.67 -14.80 -2.18
CA VAL A 118 4.18 -15.95 -1.40
C VAL A 118 5.65 -16.22 -1.70
N GLN A 119 6.06 -16.17 -2.97
CA GLN A 119 7.47 -16.32 -3.35
C GLN A 119 8.34 -15.21 -2.77
N LEU A 120 7.93 -13.95 -2.93
CA LEU A 120 8.67 -12.81 -2.38
C LEU A 120 8.78 -12.88 -0.85
N GLN A 121 7.75 -13.37 -0.16
CA GLN A 121 7.80 -13.57 1.29
C GLN A 121 8.80 -14.67 1.66
N ALA A 122 8.82 -15.78 0.92
CA ALA A 122 9.80 -16.86 1.14
C ALA A 122 11.24 -16.37 0.88
N ASP A 123 11.46 -15.62 -0.20
CA ASP A 123 12.75 -15.02 -0.53
C ASP A 123 13.21 -14.02 0.54
N LEU A 124 12.28 -13.24 1.10
CA LEU A 124 12.55 -12.31 2.20
C LEU A 124 12.97 -13.07 3.46
N ASP A 125 12.26 -14.14 3.81
CA ASP A 125 12.55 -14.96 4.99
C ASP A 125 13.90 -15.67 4.85
N GLU A 126 14.21 -16.20 3.66
CA GLU A 126 15.51 -16.79 3.34
C GLU A 126 16.63 -15.73 3.41
N THR A 127 16.41 -14.57 2.80
CA THR A 127 17.38 -13.46 2.84
C THR A 127 17.64 -12.99 4.27
N SER A 128 16.59 -12.88 5.08
CA SER A 128 16.68 -12.50 6.50
C SER A 128 17.52 -13.53 7.29
N LYS A 129 17.27 -14.83 7.07
CA LYS A 129 18.06 -15.90 7.68
C LYS A 129 19.53 -15.85 7.25
N ASN A 130 19.80 -15.65 5.96
CA ASN A 130 21.15 -15.52 5.43
C ASN A 130 21.87 -14.29 6.01
N TYR A 131 21.15 -13.18 6.18
CA TYR A 131 21.70 -11.98 6.81
C TYR A 131 22.06 -12.22 8.27
N SER A 132 21.19 -12.87 9.05
CA SER A 132 21.47 -13.24 10.44
C SER A 132 22.70 -14.14 10.55
N GLN A 133 22.82 -15.15 9.67
CA GLN A 133 24.00 -16.01 9.64
C GLN A 133 25.27 -15.24 9.27
N LEU A 134 25.17 -14.31 8.31
CA LEU A 134 26.30 -13.48 7.91
C LEU A 134 26.75 -12.57 9.06
N GLU A 135 25.81 -11.99 9.81
CA GLU A 135 26.10 -11.17 10.99
C GLU A 135 26.80 -11.98 12.11
N GLU A 136 26.34 -13.20 12.37
CA GLU A 136 27.00 -14.12 13.31
C GLU A 136 28.44 -14.43 12.88
N THR A 137 28.64 -14.75 11.59
CA THR A 137 30.00 -15.03 11.07
C THR A 137 30.90 -13.82 11.12
N HIS A 138 30.37 -12.63 10.82
CA HIS A 138 31.12 -11.38 10.90
C HIS A 138 31.55 -11.09 12.34
N THR A 139 30.64 -11.27 13.31
CA THR A 139 30.92 -11.08 14.74
C THR A 139 32.01 -12.06 15.21
N SER A 140 31.88 -13.35 14.87
CA SER A 140 32.90 -14.35 15.22
C SER A 140 34.26 -14.04 14.59
N LEU A 141 34.29 -13.62 13.33
CA LEU A 141 35.52 -13.25 12.64
C LEU A 141 36.15 -12.00 13.27
N GLN A 142 35.35 -11.01 13.66
CA GLN A 142 35.81 -9.81 14.34
C GLN A 142 36.42 -10.14 15.70
N GLU A 143 35.79 -11.01 16.48
CA GLU A 143 36.33 -11.51 17.76
C GLU A 143 37.66 -12.24 17.54
N SER A 144 37.74 -13.12 16.54
CA SER A 144 38.97 -13.81 16.18
C SER A 144 40.08 -12.85 15.77
N HIS A 145 39.75 -11.80 15.00
CA HIS A 145 40.72 -10.79 14.60
C HIS A 145 41.22 -9.99 15.80
N ALA A 146 40.33 -9.59 16.71
CA ALA A 146 40.70 -8.89 17.94
C ALA A 146 41.59 -9.76 18.85
N ALA A 147 41.28 -11.05 18.99
CA ALA A 147 42.09 -12.00 19.75
C ALA A 147 43.48 -12.18 19.13
N LEU A 148 43.57 -12.32 17.81
CA LEU A 148 44.84 -12.43 17.09
C LEU A 148 45.67 -11.15 17.22
N GLN A 149 45.03 -9.99 17.11
CA GLN A 149 45.70 -8.69 17.30
C GLN A 149 46.26 -8.57 18.72
N ALA A 150 45.51 -8.96 19.75
CA ALA A 150 45.99 -8.98 21.13
C ALA A 150 47.15 -9.97 21.34
N GLN A 151 47.15 -11.10 20.64
CA GLN A 151 48.27 -12.04 20.66
C GLN A 151 49.52 -11.45 20.00
N CYS A 152 49.37 -10.81 18.83
CA CYS A 152 50.47 -10.14 18.13
C CYS A 152 51.10 -9.05 18.99
N THR A 153 50.29 -8.18 19.62
CA THR A 153 50.82 -7.11 20.49
C THR A 153 51.52 -7.66 21.72
N LYS A 154 50.99 -8.73 22.32
CA LYS A 154 51.67 -9.43 23.43
C LYS A 154 53.02 -10.00 22.99
N GLN A 155 53.07 -10.63 21.81
CA GLN A 155 54.31 -11.20 21.28
C GLN A 155 55.34 -10.12 20.95
N GLU A 156 54.91 -9.01 20.36
CA GLU A 156 55.77 -7.85 20.08
C GLU A 156 56.36 -7.27 21.38
N GLN A 157 55.53 -7.09 22.40
CA GLN A 157 55.99 -6.65 23.73
C GLN A 157 56.96 -7.64 24.38
N GLN A 158 56.73 -8.94 24.21
CA GLN A 158 57.64 -9.98 24.71
C GLN A 158 59.00 -9.93 23.99
N VAL A 159 59.01 -9.76 22.67
CA VAL A 159 60.25 -9.61 21.89
C VAL A 159 61.00 -8.35 22.35
N GLN A 160 60.31 -7.22 22.50
CA GLN A 160 60.91 -5.98 22.98
C GLN A 160 61.51 -6.12 24.39
N ALA A 161 60.83 -6.83 25.29
CA ALA A 161 61.36 -7.12 26.63
C ALA A 161 62.66 -7.94 26.56
N TYR A 162 62.72 -8.95 25.68
CA TYR A 162 63.92 -9.76 25.49
C TYR A 162 65.07 -8.99 24.86
N GLU A 163 64.80 -8.11 23.91
CA GLU A 163 65.82 -7.24 23.31
C GLU A 163 66.46 -6.32 24.36
N LEU A 164 65.66 -5.74 25.25
CA LEU A 164 66.13 -4.91 26.36
C LEU A 164 66.89 -5.71 27.42
N LEU A 165 66.49 -6.96 27.69
CA LEU A 165 67.23 -7.84 28.61
C LEU A 165 68.61 -8.18 28.03
N LEU A 166 68.67 -8.46 26.73
CA LEU A 166 69.92 -8.73 26.03
C LEU A 166 70.81 -7.49 25.93
N SER A 167 70.24 -6.30 25.74
CA SER A 167 71.01 -5.06 25.75
C SER A 167 71.57 -4.75 27.13
N ALA A 168 70.79 -4.96 28.20
CA ALA A 168 71.26 -4.85 29.58
C ALA A 168 72.43 -5.81 29.84
N GLN A 169 72.30 -7.09 29.47
CA GLN A 169 73.37 -8.07 29.64
C GLN A 169 74.66 -7.66 28.89
N ARG A 170 74.54 -7.21 27.63
CA ARG A 170 75.70 -6.74 26.86
C ARG A 170 76.36 -5.51 27.47
N ALA A 171 75.58 -4.57 28.00
CA ALA A 171 76.11 -3.39 28.66
C ALA A 171 76.87 -3.77 29.94
N LEU A 172 76.37 -4.75 30.69
CA LEU A 172 77.05 -5.32 31.86
C LEU A 172 78.39 -5.98 31.45
N ASP A 173 78.41 -6.77 30.38
CA ASP A 173 79.63 -7.41 29.87
C ASP A 173 80.68 -6.38 29.37
N GLN A 174 80.23 -5.20 28.95
CA GLN A 174 81.09 -4.08 28.52
C GLN A 174 81.45 -3.12 29.66
N GLU A 175 81.05 -3.41 30.90
CA GLU A 175 81.20 -2.54 32.07
C GLU A 175 80.60 -1.13 31.87
N ASN A 176 79.59 -1.00 30.99
CA ASN A 176 78.89 0.26 30.72
C ASN A 176 77.66 0.41 31.63
N THR A 177 77.89 0.95 32.83
CA THR A 177 76.86 1.11 33.87
C THR A 177 75.69 2.01 33.45
N GLU A 178 75.93 3.08 32.70
CA GLU A 178 74.86 4.01 32.29
C GLU A 178 73.88 3.36 31.31
N GLU A 179 74.40 2.63 30.33
CA GLU A 179 73.60 1.92 29.34
C GLU A 179 72.85 0.73 29.98
N PHE A 180 73.47 0.04 30.93
CA PHE A 180 72.83 -1.01 31.72
C PHE A 180 71.64 -0.47 32.55
N LEU A 181 71.83 0.63 33.30
CA LEU A 181 70.76 1.23 34.11
C LEU A 181 69.62 1.74 33.23
N THR A 182 69.93 2.30 32.06
CA THR A 182 68.94 2.76 31.08
C THR A 182 68.12 1.60 30.53
N ALA A 183 68.78 0.53 30.07
CA ALA A 183 68.11 -0.68 29.59
C ALA A 183 67.24 -1.34 30.67
N MET A 184 67.72 -1.41 31.92
CA MET A 184 66.96 -1.96 33.05
C MET A 184 65.75 -1.11 33.42
N LYS A 185 65.86 0.23 33.30
CA LYS A 185 64.73 1.15 33.52
C LYS A 185 63.65 0.97 32.46
N ASP A 186 64.04 0.85 31.18
CA ASP A 186 63.12 0.69 30.05
C ASP A 186 62.51 -0.73 30.03
N LEU A 187 63.22 -1.73 30.56
CA LEU A 187 62.74 -3.10 30.71
C LEU A 187 61.69 -3.25 31.82
N LYS A 188 61.78 -2.46 32.90
CA LYS A 188 60.86 -2.53 34.05
C LYS A 188 59.35 -2.57 33.68
N PRO A 189 58.81 -1.69 32.82
CA PRO A 189 57.40 -1.76 32.42
C PRO A 189 57.05 -2.98 31.56
N LEU A 190 58.02 -3.56 30.86
CA LEU A 190 57.84 -4.70 29.96
C LEU A 190 58.15 -6.05 30.61
N ALA A 191 58.70 -6.05 31.84
CA ALA A 191 59.12 -7.25 32.54
C ALA A 191 57.98 -8.25 32.78
N GLU A 192 56.73 -7.78 32.88
CA GLU A 192 55.56 -8.67 33.01
C GLU A 192 55.28 -9.50 31.75
N ASN A 193 55.74 -9.04 30.60
CA ASN A 193 55.57 -9.70 29.30
C ASN A 193 56.63 -10.77 29.03
N LEU A 194 57.67 -10.87 29.87
CA LEU A 194 58.64 -11.97 29.83
C LEU A 194 57.96 -13.28 30.25
N ASP A 195 58.43 -14.39 29.71
CA ASP A 195 58.05 -15.71 30.21
C ASP A 195 58.81 -16.06 31.51
N ALA A 196 58.64 -17.29 32.01
CA ALA A 196 59.27 -17.71 33.26
C ALA A 196 60.81 -17.58 33.24
N GLU A 197 61.46 -17.89 32.12
CA GLU A 197 62.91 -17.84 31.97
C GLU A 197 63.40 -16.38 31.90
N GLY A 198 62.74 -15.56 31.09
CA GLY A 198 63.02 -14.13 31.02
C GLY A 198 62.84 -13.42 32.36
N LYS A 199 61.79 -13.77 33.12
CA LYS A 199 61.57 -13.22 34.47
C LYS A 199 62.66 -13.63 35.46
N THR A 200 63.16 -14.86 35.38
CA THR A 200 64.29 -15.29 36.23
C THR A 200 65.55 -14.49 35.94
N LEU A 201 65.90 -14.30 34.66
CA LEU A 201 67.06 -13.50 34.26
C LEU A 201 66.93 -12.03 34.68
N TYR A 202 65.75 -11.43 34.51
CA TYR A 202 65.49 -10.08 34.97
C TYR A 202 65.68 -9.93 36.48
N GLN A 203 65.24 -10.91 37.26
CA GLN A 203 65.36 -10.90 38.72
C GLN A 203 66.81 -11.07 39.20
N GLU A 204 67.63 -11.79 38.44
CA GLU A 204 69.07 -11.92 38.68
C GLU A 204 69.82 -10.62 38.39
N LEU A 205 69.40 -9.87 37.36
CA LEU A 205 69.99 -8.58 36.98
C LEU A 205 69.54 -7.40 37.88
N LEU A 206 68.36 -7.49 38.48
CA LEU A 206 67.77 -6.46 39.34
C LEU A 206 68.70 -5.95 40.47
N PRO A 207 69.36 -6.81 41.28
CA PRO A 207 70.28 -6.35 42.32
C PRO A 207 71.55 -5.67 41.80
N LEU A 208 71.94 -5.90 40.54
CA LEU A 208 73.07 -5.19 39.92
C LEU A 208 72.69 -3.78 39.46
N ALA A 209 71.40 -3.53 39.25
CA ALA A 209 70.86 -2.22 38.84
C ALA A 209 70.66 -1.25 40.01
N VAL A 210 71.26 -1.53 41.18
CA VAL A 210 71.24 -0.63 42.33
C VAL A 210 72.13 0.56 42.03
N GLU A 211 71.52 1.75 41.97
CA GLU A 211 72.24 3.02 41.88
C GLU A 211 73.34 3.06 42.95
N PRO A 212 74.57 3.50 42.62
CA PRO A 212 75.55 3.83 43.65
C PRO A 212 74.92 4.91 44.51
N GLN A 213 74.44 4.52 45.70
CA GLN A 213 74.11 5.45 46.77
C GLN A 213 75.36 6.30 46.95
N GLU A 214 75.29 7.57 46.55
CA GLU A 214 76.22 8.60 46.99
C GLU A 214 76.18 8.60 48.52
N ASN A 215 77.05 7.78 49.09
CA ASN A 215 77.36 7.81 50.49
C ASN A 215 78.14 9.10 50.69
N THR A 216 77.41 10.20 50.83
CA THR A 216 77.88 11.45 51.43
C THR A 216 78.17 11.15 52.90
N ARG A 217 79.18 10.32 53.14
CA ARG A 217 79.89 10.25 54.40
C ARG A 217 80.73 11.51 54.50
N GLU A 218 80.32 12.31 55.47
CA GLU A 218 81.18 13.11 56.34
C GLU A 218 82.04 14.17 55.66
N THR A 219 81.78 15.43 56.01
CA THR A 219 82.64 16.08 57.01
C THR A 219 81.89 17.27 57.63
N ASN A 220 81.46 17.09 58.87
CA ASN A 220 81.28 18.16 59.84
C ASN A 220 82.62 18.30 60.57
N PRO A 221 83.15 19.51 60.79
CA PRO A 221 82.83 20.23 62.02
C PRO A 221 82.45 21.72 61.84
#